data_AF-A0A9N7R569-F1
#
_entry.id   AF-A0A9N7R569-F1
#
_cell.length_a   1.000
_cell.length_b   1.000
_cell.length_c   1.000
_cell.angle_alpha   90.00
_cell.angle_beta   90.00
_cell.angle_gamma   90.00
#
_symmetry.space_group_name_H-M   'P 1'
#
loop_
_entity.id
_entity.type
_entity.pdbx_description
1 polymer ?
#
loop_
_entity_poly.entity_id
_entity_poly.type
_entity_poly.pdbx_seq_one_letter_code
_entity_poly.pdbx_strand_id
1 'polypeptide(L)'
;MSSGLIVNAVFLQDEKLRRLAQLIRNHEVNNMFYITFASVGEQLQYLRMVNDNLASVHTILDDANAVVHRHRGDPVRSHVAGLVHAYVEHSLNNALQLIPNYTVRRDYLDKMIEHHEAVYEALETLNTSNLDAVDELTETIRELDRILISYMRLTLNSYASA
;
A
#
# COMPACT_ATOMS: atom_id res chain seq x y z
N MET A 1 -35.81 -10.24 -3.93
CA MET A 1 -34.70 -9.73 -3.11
C MET A 1 -33.43 -10.04 -3.87
N SER A 2 -32.80 -9.03 -4.46
CA SER A 2 -31.54 -9.21 -5.20
C SER A 2 -30.46 -9.59 -4.19
N SER A 3 -29.90 -10.79 -4.32
CA SER A 3 -28.71 -11.19 -3.59
C SER A 3 -27.57 -10.34 -4.15
N GLY A 4 -27.25 -9.24 -3.47
CA GLY A 4 -26.13 -8.39 -3.83
C GLY A 4 -24.87 -9.25 -3.88
N LEU A 5 -24.25 -9.34 -5.05
CA LEU A 5 -22.93 -9.93 -5.23
C LEU A 5 -21.99 -9.21 -4.27
N ILE A 6 -21.58 -9.88 -3.19
CA ILE A 6 -20.47 -9.43 -2.37
C ILE A 6 -19.26 -9.42 -3.29
N VAL A 7 -18.74 -8.24 -3.62
CA VAL A 7 -17.49 -8.15 -4.36
C VAL A 7 -16.40 -8.58 -3.40
N ASN A 8 -15.84 -9.76 -3.62
CA ASN A 8 -14.72 -10.23 -2.83
C ASN A 8 -13.51 -9.34 -3.15
N ALA A 9 -13.09 -8.57 -2.15
CA ALA A 9 -11.84 -7.80 -2.22
C ALA A 9 -10.67 -8.76 -2.52
N VAL A 10 -9.95 -8.47 -3.61
CA VAL A 10 -8.77 -9.24 -4.00
C VAL A 10 -7.54 -8.51 -3.48
N PHE A 11 -6.89 -9.07 -2.47
CA PHE A 11 -5.63 -8.57 -1.95
C PHE A 11 -4.48 -9.18 -2.75
N LEU A 12 -3.81 -8.34 -3.52
CA LEU A 12 -2.62 -8.68 -4.29
C LEU A 12 -1.39 -8.65 -3.39
N GLN A 13 -0.41 -9.49 -3.71
CA GLN A 13 0.88 -9.57 -3.04
C GLN A 13 2.00 -9.10 -3.98
N ASP A 14 3.14 -8.72 -3.41
CA ASP A 14 4.35 -8.15 -4.03
C ASP A 14 4.34 -8.08 -5.58
N GLU A 15 4.65 -9.18 -6.26
CA GLU A 15 4.78 -9.21 -7.72
C GLU A 15 3.51 -8.77 -8.46
N LYS A 16 2.33 -9.12 -7.93
CA LYS A 16 1.05 -8.69 -8.51
C LYS A 16 0.77 -7.21 -8.23
N LEU A 17 1.20 -6.66 -7.09
CA LEU A 17 1.11 -5.22 -6.81
C LEU A 17 2.02 -4.42 -7.74
N ARG A 18 3.26 -4.88 -7.98
CA ARG A 18 4.19 -4.26 -8.95
C ARG A 18 3.60 -4.25 -10.35
N ARG A 19 3.03 -5.38 -10.78
CA ARG A 19 2.33 -5.47 -12.07
C ARG A 19 1.13 -4.53 -12.16
N LEU A 20 0.33 -4.44 -11.10
CA LEU A 20 -0.80 -3.51 -11.06
C LEU A 20 -0.32 -2.06 -11.16
N ALA A 21 0.71 -1.67 -10.42
CA ALA A 21 1.28 -0.32 -10.50
C ALA A 21 1.80 -0.01 -11.91
N GLN A 22 2.47 -0.97 -12.56
CA GLN A 22 2.92 -0.82 -13.94
C GLN A 22 1.75 -0.65 -14.92
N LEU A 23 0.66 -1.40 -14.74
CA LEU A 23 -0.55 -1.28 -15.55
C LEU A 23 -1.22 0.09 -15.38
N ILE A 24 -1.36 0.56 -14.14
CA ILE A 24 -1.90 1.89 -13.83
C ILE A 24 -1.04 2.97 -14.48
N ARG A 25 0.29 2.90 -14.31
CA ARG A 25 1.23 3.82 -14.93
C ARG A 25 1.09 3.86 -16.45
N ASN A 26 0.97 2.70 -17.09
CA ASN A 26 0.80 2.62 -18.54
C ASN A 26 -0.55 3.21 -18.99
N HIS A 27 -1.61 2.96 -18.23
CA HIS A 27 -2.92 3.57 -18.48
C HIS A 27 -2.88 5.10 -18.35
N GLU A 28 -2.22 5.63 -17.31
CA GLU A 28 -2.07 7.07 -17.09
C GLU A 28 -1.22 7.74 -18.18
N VAL A 29 -0.13 7.10 -18.63
CA VAL A 29 0.64 7.59 -19.78
C VAL A 29 -0.22 7.63 -21.05
N ASN A 30 -1.05 6.61 -21.28
CA ASN A 30 -1.96 6.62 -22.44
C ASN A 30 -3.04 7.70 -22.32
N ASN A 31 -3.48 8.04 -21.10
CA ASN A 31 -4.45 9.11 -20.88
C ASN A 31 -3.93 10.48 -21.31
N MET A 32 -2.62 10.68 -21.39
CA MET A 32 -2.04 11.93 -21.85
C MET A 32 -2.48 12.32 -23.27
N PHE A 33 -2.77 11.34 -24.14
CA PHE A 33 -3.26 11.62 -25.49
C PHE A 33 -4.67 12.25 -25.49
N TYR A 34 -5.38 12.19 -24.36
CA TYR A 34 -6.73 12.68 -24.18
C TYR A 34 -6.82 13.88 -23.23
N ILE A 35 -5.67 14.37 -22.71
CA ILE A 35 -5.59 15.52 -21.81
C ILE A 35 -5.06 16.73 -22.58
N THR A 36 -5.78 17.85 -22.51
CA THR A 36 -5.28 19.13 -23.00
C THR A 36 -4.43 19.79 -21.92
N PHE A 37 -3.11 19.80 -22.11
CA PHE A 37 -2.17 20.49 -21.23
C PHE A 37 -2.03 21.96 -21.63
N ALA A 38 -1.89 22.87 -20.66
CA ALA A 38 -1.65 24.29 -20.93
C ALA A 38 -0.23 24.55 -21.46
N SER A 39 0.70 23.63 -21.19
CA SER A 39 2.08 23.71 -21.69
C SER A 39 2.77 22.35 -21.71
N VAL A 40 3.90 22.27 -22.43
CA VAL A 40 4.81 21.12 -22.38
C VAL A 40 5.34 20.88 -20.96
N GLY A 41 5.56 21.95 -20.17
CA GLY A 41 6.02 21.82 -18.80
C GLY A 41 5.03 21.06 -17.90
N GLU A 42 3.73 21.35 -18.05
CA GLU A 42 2.66 20.65 -17.32
C GLU A 42 2.55 19.18 -17.76
N GLN A 43 2.69 18.92 -19.06
CA GLN A 43 2.74 17.57 -19.59
C GLN A 43 3.91 16.74 -19.01
N LEU A 44 5.09 17.36 -18.87
CA LEU A 44 6.25 16.72 -18.24
C LEU A 44 6.05 16.51 -16.74
N GLN A 45 5.41 17.47 -16.05
CA GLN A 45 5.08 17.32 -14.63
C GLN A 45 4.11 16.16 -14.40
N TYR A 46 3.08 16.02 -15.23
CA TYR A 46 2.17 14.88 -15.21
C TYR A 46 2.93 13.55 -15.34
N LEU A 47 3.78 13.43 -16.37
CA LEU A 47 4.60 12.24 -16.59
C LEU A 47 5.48 11.90 -15.39
N ARG A 48 6.12 12.92 -14.82
CA ARG A 48 6.97 12.77 -13.65
C ARG A 48 6.14 12.20 -12.48
N MET A 49 5.00 12.79 -12.15
CA MET A 49 4.15 12.31 -11.06
C MET A 49 3.65 10.88 -11.26
N VAL A 50 3.28 10.52 -12.48
CA VAL A 50 2.87 9.15 -12.83
C VAL A 50 4.02 8.15 -12.65
N ASN A 51 5.25 8.52 -13.05
CA ASN A 51 6.41 7.66 -12.83
C ASN A 51 6.84 7.61 -11.35
N ASP A 52 6.72 8.73 -10.62
CA ASP A 52 7.03 8.81 -9.19
C ASP A 52 6.09 7.87 -8.40
N ASN A 53 4.80 7.83 -8.73
CA ASN A 53 3.86 6.86 -8.13
C ASN A 53 4.32 5.41 -8.30
N LEU A 54 4.77 5.03 -9.50
CA LEU A 54 5.30 3.69 -9.76
C LEU A 54 6.55 3.44 -8.91
N ALA A 55 7.49 4.39 -8.90
CA ALA A 55 8.72 4.28 -8.11
C ALA A 55 8.42 4.13 -6.62
N SER A 56 7.50 4.91 -6.04
CA SER A 56 7.11 4.81 -4.64
C SER A 56 6.55 3.43 -4.29
N VAL A 57 5.73 2.82 -5.15
CA VAL A 57 5.24 1.45 -4.92
C VAL A 57 6.39 0.45 -4.86
N HIS A 58 7.37 0.57 -5.76
CA HIS A 58 8.55 -0.29 -5.75
C HIS A 58 9.37 -0.11 -4.47
N THR A 59 9.65 1.13 -4.08
CA THR A 59 10.37 1.45 -2.84
C THR A 59 9.68 0.86 -1.62
N ILE A 60 8.36 1.09 -1.47
CA ILE A 60 7.59 0.57 -0.32
C ILE A 60 7.69 -0.96 -0.21
N LEU A 61 7.57 -1.67 -1.33
CA LEU A 61 7.68 -3.13 -1.34
C LEU A 61 9.12 -3.61 -1.07
N ASP A 62 10.11 -2.94 -1.65
CA ASP A 62 11.52 -3.28 -1.43
C ASP A 62 11.91 -3.10 0.04
N ASP A 63 11.46 -2.02 0.67
CA ASP A 63 11.70 -1.73 2.09
C ASP A 63 11.01 -2.76 2.99
N ALA A 64 9.74 -3.11 2.72
CA ALA A 64 9.03 -4.13 3.47
C ALA A 64 9.73 -5.49 3.39
N ASN A 65 10.17 -5.89 2.20
CA ASN A 65 10.95 -7.12 2.01
C ASN A 65 12.29 -7.08 2.75
N ALA A 66 12.98 -5.94 2.72
CA ALA A 66 14.25 -5.75 3.40
C ALA A 66 14.10 -5.90 4.93
N VAL A 67 13.04 -5.35 5.52
CA VAL A 67 12.70 -5.49 6.94
C VAL A 67 12.48 -6.96 7.31
N VAL A 68 11.68 -7.69 6.52
CA VAL A 68 11.47 -9.13 6.72
C VAL A 68 12.79 -9.90 6.63
N HIS A 69 13.63 -9.58 5.65
CA HIS A 69 14.92 -10.25 5.48
C HIS A 69 15.87 -10.02 6.66
N ARG A 70 15.94 -8.79 7.15
CA ARG A 70 16.82 -8.37 8.25
C ARG A 70 16.52 -9.11 9.56
N HIS A 71 15.25 -9.44 9.81
CA HIS A 71 14.83 -10.06 11.06
C HIS A 71 14.71 -11.59 11.02
N ARG A 72 15.08 -12.28 9.93
CA ARG A 72 14.96 -13.75 9.80
C ARG A 72 15.66 -14.55 10.91
N GLY A 73 16.67 -13.99 11.55
CA GLY A 73 17.41 -14.65 12.64
C GLY A 73 16.75 -14.54 14.03
N ASP A 74 15.74 -13.69 14.19
CA ASP A 74 15.03 -13.48 15.45
C ASP A 74 13.58 -13.95 15.30
N PRO A 75 13.16 -15.06 15.95
CA PRO A 75 11.81 -15.61 15.77
C PRO A 75 10.68 -14.63 16.09
N VAL A 76 10.87 -13.79 17.11
CA VAL A 76 9.85 -12.82 17.56
C VAL A 76 9.77 -11.68 16.55
N ARG A 77 10.90 -11.04 16.23
CA ARG A 77 10.92 -9.95 15.23
C ARG A 77 10.53 -10.43 13.85
N SER A 78 10.94 -11.64 13.45
CA SER A 78 10.55 -12.22 12.16
C SER A 78 9.04 -12.42 12.06
N HIS A 79 8.37 -12.79 13.16
CA HIS A 79 6.91 -12.91 13.18
C HIS A 79 6.25 -11.53 12.99
N VAL A 80 6.66 -10.54 13.78
CA VAL A 80 6.12 -9.18 13.71
C VAL A 80 6.41 -8.54 12.34
N ALA A 81 7.62 -8.73 11.79
CA ALA A 81 7.99 -8.27 10.45
C ALA A 81 7.06 -8.84 9.36
N GLY A 82 6.65 -10.10 9.48
CA GLY A 82 5.67 -10.70 8.56
C GLY A 82 4.30 -10.05 8.64
N LEU A 83 3.85 -9.65 9.84
CA LEU A 83 2.59 -8.90 10.03
C LEU A 83 2.69 -7.50 9.42
N VAL A 84 3.81 -6.80 9.66
CA VAL A 84 4.07 -5.49 9.05
C VAL A 84 4.06 -5.59 7.53
N HIS A 85 4.71 -6.61 6.97
CA HIS A 85 4.73 -6.81 5.52
C HIS A 85 3.33 -6.99 4.92
N ALA A 86 2.49 -7.82 5.54
CA ALA A 86 1.11 -8.01 5.10
C ALA A 86 0.31 -6.70 5.19
N TYR A 87 0.48 -5.94 6.28
CA TYR A 87 -0.11 -4.62 6.45
C TYR A 87 0.29 -3.65 5.32
N VAL A 88 1.58 -3.59 4.97
CA VAL A 88 2.09 -2.77 3.87
C VAL A 88 1.45 -3.16 2.53
N GLU A 89 1.33 -4.46 2.25
CA GLU A 89 0.67 -4.95 1.03
C GLU A 89 -0.81 -4.52 0.99
N HIS A 90 -1.54 -4.62 2.11
CA HIS A 90 -2.93 -4.19 2.18
C HIS A 90 -3.09 -2.67 2.01
N SER A 91 -2.18 -1.86 2.57
CA SER A 91 -2.13 -0.41 2.32
C SER A 91 -1.94 -0.10 0.82
N LEU A 92 -1.04 -0.82 0.14
CA LEU A 92 -0.81 -0.66 -1.29
C LEU A 92 -2.00 -1.11 -2.14
N ASN A 93 -2.71 -2.16 -1.73
CA ASN A 93 -3.95 -2.56 -2.38
C ASN A 93 -4.99 -1.44 -2.34
N ASN A 94 -5.14 -0.75 -1.21
CA ASN A 94 -6.01 0.42 -1.12
C ASN A 94 -5.57 1.55 -2.05
N ALA A 95 -4.27 1.90 -2.04
CA ALA A 95 -3.73 2.95 -2.90
C ALA A 95 -3.96 2.68 -4.39
N LEU A 96 -3.73 1.45 -4.84
CA LEU A 96 -3.75 1.10 -6.27
C LEU A 96 -5.16 0.78 -6.78
N GLN A 97 -6.02 0.17 -5.94
CA GLN A 97 -7.33 -0.29 -6.39
C GLN A 97 -8.46 0.70 -6.11
N LEU A 98 -8.33 1.57 -5.10
CA LEU A 98 -9.41 2.47 -4.68
C LEU A 98 -9.18 3.94 -5.08
N ILE A 99 -7.92 4.34 -5.29
CA ILE A 99 -7.57 5.73 -5.58
C ILE A 99 -7.26 5.89 -7.08
N PRO A 100 -8.24 6.32 -7.91
CA PRO A 100 -8.03 6.44 -9.35
C PRO A 100 -7.22 7.69 -9.74
N ASN A 101 -7.26 8.75 -8.92
CA ASN A 101 -6.58 10.01 -9.22
C ASN A 101 -5.08 9.93 -8.88
N TYR A 102 -4.23 10.17 -9.88
CA TYR A 102 -2.77 10.05 -9.74
C TYR A 102 -2.17 11.00 -8.70
N THR A 103 -2.71 12.22 -8.53
CA THR A 103 -2.24 13.19 -7.53
C THR A 103 -2.61 12.75 -6.13
N VAL A 104 -3.88 12.38 -5.91
CA VAL A 104 -4.35 11.88 -4.61
C VAL A 104 -3.62 10.59 -4.23
N ARG A 105 -3.34 9.73 -5.22
CA ARG A 105 -2.56 8.50 -4.99
C ARG A 105 -1.14 8.83 -4.54
N ARG A 106 -0.50 9.84 -5.13
CA ARG A 106 0.84 10.27 -4.73
C ARG A 106 0.86 10.71 -3.26
N ASP A 107 -0.05 11.62 -2.89
CA ASP A 107 -0.15 12.11 -1.52
C ASP A 107 -0.43 10.97 -0.52
N TYR A 108 -1.18 9.94 -0.95
CA TYR A 108 -1.42 8.75 -0.14
C TYR A 108 -0.16 7.89 0.01
N LEU A 109 0.58 7.65 -1.09
CA LEU A 109 1.83 6.88 -1.08
C LEU A 109 2.93 7.58 -0.27
N ASP A 110 3.05 8.90 -0.36
CA ASP A 110 4.02 9.68 0.43
C ASP A 110 3.74 9.52 1.94
N LYS A 111 2.47 9.62 2.35
CA LYS A 111 2.06 9.38 3.75
C LYS A 111 2.28 7.94 4.19
N MET A 112 2.11 6.97 3.28
CA MET A 112 2.41 5.58 3.60
C MET A 112 3.89 5.36 3.89
N ILE A 113 4.79 5.98 3.11
CA ILE A 113 6.23 5.89 3.35
C ILE A 113 6.56 6.40 4.75
N GLU A 114 6.14 7.62 5.08
CA GLU A 114 6.36 8.22 6.42
C GLU A 114 5.80 7.35 7.55
N HIS A 115 4.58 6.82 7.37
CA HIS A 115 3.95 5.99 8.38
C HIS A 115 4.63 4.62 8.55
N HIS A 116 5.00 3.97 7.45
CA HIS A 116 5.66 2.68 7.47
C HIS A 116 7.07 2.78 8.07
N GLU A 117 7.80 3.87 7.82
CA GLU A 117 9.10 4.12 8.47
C GLU A 117 8.96 4.12 9.99
N ALA A 118 7.94 4.77 10.55
CA ALA A 118 7.68 4.75 11.99
C ALA A 118 7.35 3.34 12.52
N VAL A 119 6.60 2.55 11.75
CA VAL A 119 6.30 1.14 12.09
C VAL A 119 7.57 0.28 12.05
N TYR A 120 8.43 0.49 11.06
CA TYR A 120 9.71 -0.20 10.95
C TYR A 120 10.65 0.16 12.12
N GLU A 121 10.70 1.44 12.51
CA GLU A 121 11.48 1.88 13.67
C GLU A 121 11.00 1.24 14.97
N ALA A 122 9.67 1.15 15.18
CA ALA A 122 9.09 0.47 16.32
C ALA A 122 9.47 -1.02 16.38
N LEU A 123 9.53 -1.68 15.22
CA LEU A 123 9.98 -3.08 15.12
C LEU A 123 11.49 -3.24 15.40
N GLU A 124 12.32 -2.36 14.86
CA GLU A 124 13.78 -2.38 15.08
C GLU A 124 14.14 -2.20 16.55
N THR A 125 13.44 -1.27 17.22
CA THR A 125 13.67 -0.94 18.63
C THR A 125 12.94 -1.86 19.60
N LEU A 126 12.16 -2.82 19.11
CA LEU A 126 11.38 -3.75 19.93
C LEU A 126 12.29 -4.58 20.85
N ASN A 127 12.02 -4.52 22.15
CA ASN A 127 12.65 -5.42 23.13
C ASN A 127 11.92 -6.77 23.16
N THR A 128 12.47 -7.77 22.49
CA THR A 128 11.86 -9.11 22.36
C THR A 128 11.78 -9.91 23.66
N SER A 129 12.45 -9.47 24.74
CA SER A 129 12.31 -10.07 26.06
C SER A 129 11.16 -9.47 26.88
N ASN A 130 10.58 -8.35 26.45
CA ASN A 130 9.40 -7.76 27.05
C ASN A 130 8.16 -8.21 26.27
N LEU A 131 7.49 -9.25 26.76
CA LEU A 131 6.33 -9.85 26.10
C LEU A 131 5.18 -8.85 25.93
N ASP A 132 4.94 -7.98 26.93
CA ASP A 132 3.87 -6.98 26.86
C ASP A 132 4.10 -5.99 25.70
N ALA A 133 5.35 -5.56 25.48
CA ALA A 133 5.69 -4.67 24.37
C ALA A 133 5.58 -5.37 23.00
N VAL A 134 5.90 -6.66 22.93
CA VAL A 134 5.72 -7.48 21.72
C VAL A 134 4.24 -7.61 21.39
N ASP A 135 3.41 -7.90 22.39
CA ASP A 135 1.97 -8.06 22.23
C ASP A 135 1.30 -6.74 21.84
N GLU A 136 1.69 -5.62 22.46
CA GLU A 136 1.16 -4.28 22.15
C GLU A 136 1.43 -3.89 20.68
N LEU A 137 2.68 -4.07 20.21
CA LEU A 137 3.03 -3.76 18.84
C LEU A 137 2.30 -4.68 17.85
N THR A 138 2.23 -5.97 18.16
CA THR A 138 1.54 -6.98 17.32
C THR A 138 0.06 -6.63 17.18
N GLU A 139 -0.63 -6.33 18.28
CA GLU A 139 -2.05 -5.99 18.25
C GLU A 139 -2.30 -4.66 17.54
N THR A 140 -1.42 -3.67 17.73
CA THR A 140 -1.50 -2.40 16.99
C THR A 140 -1.43 -2.62 15.49
N ILE A 141 -0.46 -3.40 14.99
CA ILE A 141 -0.31 -3.71 13.56
C ILE A 141 -1.55 -4.46 13.05
N ARG A 142 -2.06 -5.44 13.82
CA ARG A 142 -3.26 -6.20 13.45
C ARG A 142 -4.51 -5.32 13.36
N GLU A 143 -4.66 -4.35 14.25
CA GLU A 143 -5.80 -3.45 14.23
C GLU A 143 -5.72 -2.49 13.03
N LEU A 144 -4.54 -1.92 12.76
CA LEU A 144 -4.31 -1.11 11.57
C LEU A 144 -4.65 -1.89 10.29
N ASP A 145 -4.19 -3.13 10.21
CA ASP A 145 -4.46 -4.00 9.07
C ASP A 145 -5.94 -4.34 8.91
N ARG A 146 -6.62 -4.65 10.02
CA ARG A 146 -8.06 -4.90 10.06
C ARG A 146 -8.86 -3.69 9.57
N ILE A 147 -8.46 -2.48 9.97
CA ILE A 147 -9.11 -1.24 9.51
C ILE A 147 -8.95 -1.09 8.00
N LEU A 148 -7.76 -1.31 7.45
CA LEU A 148 -7.52 -1.21 6.01
C LEU A 148 -8.31 -2.24 5.19
N ILE A 149 -8.34 -3.49 5.64
CA ILE A 149 -9.12 -4.55 5.00
C ILE A 149 -10.60 -4.20 5.03
N SER A 150 -11.10 -3.70 6.17
CA SER A 150 -12.51 -3.33 6.34
C SER A 150 -12.88 -2.15 5.43
N TYR A 151 -12.02 -1.13 5.37
CA TYR A 151 -12.18 0.01 4.46
C TYR A 151 -12.26 -0.44 3.00
N MET A 152 -11.39 -1.35 2.56
CA MET A 152 -11.40 -1.86 1.20
C MET A 152 -12.70 -2.59 0.86
N ARG A 153 -13.14 -3.49 1.76
CA ARG A 153 -14.37 -4.27 1.57
C ARG A 153 -15.60 -3.38 1.53
N LEU A 154 -15.70 -2.39 2.43
CA LEU A 154 -16.82 -1.46 2.45
C LEU A 154 -16.88 -0.63 1.15
N THR A 155 -15.75 -0.06 0.76
CA THR A 155 -15.63 0.78 -0.43
C THR A 155 -16.02 0.03 -1.70
N LEU A 156 -15.49 -1.19 -1.91
CA LEU A 156 -15.81 -2.01 -3.08
C LEU A 156 -17.28 -2.44 -3.12
N ASN A 157 -17.87 -2.77 -1.97
CA ASN A 157 -19.30 -3.10 -1.90
C ASN A 157 -20.19 -1.90 -2.22
N SER A 158 -19.81 -0.69 -1.79
CA SER A 158 -20.53 0.53 -2.16
C SER A 158 -20.51 0.77 -3.67
N TYR A 159 -19.36 0.61 -4.32
CA TYR A 159 -19.25 0.74 -5.78
C TYR A 159 -20.01 -0.36 -6.55
N ALA A 160 -20.15 -1.55 -5.99
CA ALA A 160 -20.93 -2.64 -6.59
C ALA A 160 -22.45 -2.45 -6.50
N SER A 161 -22.90 -1.57 -5.59
CA SER A 161 -24.32 -1.28 -5.33
C SER A 161 -24.84 -0.01 -6.01
N ALA A 162 -23.94 0.76 -6.65
CA ALA A 162 -24.24 2.00 -7.38
C ALA A 162 -24.40 1.73 -8.88
#